data_AF-A0A6P2APX6-F1
#
_entry.id   AF-A0A6P2APX6-F1
#
_cell.length_a   1.000
_cell.length_b   1.000
_cell.length_c   1.000
_cell.angle_alpha   90.00
_cell.angle_beta   90.00
_cell.angle_gamma   90.00
#
_symmetry.space_group_name_H-M   'P 1'
#
loop_
_entity.id
_entity.type
_entity.pdbx_description
1 polymer ?
#
loop_
_entity_poly.entity_id
_entity_poly.type
_entity_poly.pdbx_seq_one_letter_code
_entity_poly.pdbx_strand_id
1 'polypeptide(L)'
;MSKINILNITIDNLSLAQLLKDIKQGGFIVTPNADHLMQLQRDPEFFNIYRNADYVICDSQILVYISWFFGQKINEKISGSDFFPAFYWHYRNDPDVRIFLLGAGPGVALQAQKKINQKVGREMVVATYSPSYGFEKNEAECQQIVELINNTNANVLAVGLGAPKQEKWIYKYRPMLQGIKTFLAIGATIDFEAGVVPRAPRRLSDTGLEWLYRLIREPRRLWRRYLLGIIPMLVLILRQKLGIYRYKKPLGLLLHEAGLLTMSQMELLLAKQAKDPDRRLGELAIHHGWLQPQTVDFFLVVLPRWLQNHDPHSLLDYWEMAGLLNHGQIEALGGEQQSDPHALGQLAIERGWLKPETVEFFQRVQELANRPKINSFERVYFYKPSSN
;
A
#
# COMPACT_ATOMS: atom_id res chain seq x y z
N MET A 1 -0.27 -1.34 -19.11
CA MET A 1 1.08 -1.40 -18.52
C MET A 1 1.29 -2.78 -17.92
N SER A 2 2.44 -3.43 -18.15
CA SER A 2 2.73 -4.71 -17.50
C SER A 2 2.98 -4.50 -16.01
N LYS A 3 2.43 -5.40 -15.18
CA LYS A 3 2.58 -5.39 -13.72
C LYS A 3 3.13 -6.73 -13.25
N ILE A 4 3.88 -6.72 -12.16
CA ILE A 4 4.56 -7.90 -11.61
C ILE A 4 4.16 -8.05 -10.15
N ASN A 5 3.64 -9.23 -9.81
CA ASN A 5 3.20 -9.52 -8.46
C ASN A 5 4.36 -10.08 -7.63
N ILE A 6 4.76 -9.37 -6.58
CA ILE A 6 5.73 -9.85 -5.59
C ILE A 6 5.06 -9.84 -4.22
N LEU A 7 4.91 -11.04 -3.64
CA LEU A 7 4.17 -11.28 -2.40
C LEU A 7 2.74 -10.70 -2.47
N ASN A 8 2.40 -9.83 -1.53
CA ASN A 8 1.09 -9.19 -1.45
C ASN A 8 1.02 -7.86 -2.21
N ILE A 9 2.04 -7.42 -2.95
CA ILE A 9 1.96 -6.17 -3.73
C ILE A 9 2.14 -6.40 -5.23
N THR A 10 1.68 -5.42 -6.00
CA THR A 10 1.82 -5.35 -7.44
C THR A 10 2.76 -4.21 -7.78
N ILE A 11 3.85 -4.51 -8.47
CA ILE A 11 4.88 -3.55 -8.91
C ILE A 11 4.65 -3.22 -10.38
N ASP A 12 4.64 -1.94 -10.71
CA ASP A 12 4.53 -1.46 -12.08
C ASP A 12 5.87 -1.67 -12.81
N ASN A 13 5.82 -2.39 -13.92
CA ASN A 13 7.01 -2.67 -14.73
C ASN A 13 7.25 -1.52 -15.72
N LEU A 14 7.69 -0.38 -15.20
CA LEU A 14 7.96 0.85 -15.94
C LEU A 14 9.46 1.10 -16.08
N SER A 15 9.86 1.75 -17.17
CA SER A 15 11.18 2.38 -17.26
C SER A 15 11.14 3.75 -16.61
N LEU A 16 12.31 4.27 -16.21
CA LEU A 16 12.45 5.61 -15.66
C LEU A 16 11.94 6.67 -16.64
N ALA A 17 12.26 6.52 -17.92
CA ALA A 17 11.80 7.44 -18.97
C ALA A 17 10.26 7.45 -19.10
N GLN A 18 9.63 6.27 -19.01
CA GLN A 18 8.17 6.16 -19.07
C GLN A 18 7.53 6.79 -17.82
N LEU A 19 8.05 6.46 -16.64
CA LEU A 19 7.58 7.04 -15.38
C LEU A 19 7.68 8.57 -15.39
N LEU A 20 8.81 9.12 -15.82
CA LEU A 20 9.00 10.58 -15.93
C LEU A 20 7.99 11.23 -16.88
N LYS A 21 7.54 10.55 -17.92
CA LYS A 21 6.50 11.07 -18.81
C LYS A 21 5.12 11.05 -18.14
N ASP A 22 4.78 9.94 -17.48
CA ASP A 22 3.45 9.67 -16.97
C ASP A 22 3.11 10.52 -15.73
N ILE A 23 4.09 10.69 -14.83
CA ILE A 23 3.93 11.48 -13.59
C ILE A 23 3.68 12.98 -13.84
N LYS A 24 3.83 13.48 -15.08
CA LYS A 24 3.48 14.87 -15.40
C LYS A 24 2.01 15.18 -15.05
N GLN A 25 1.15 14.17 -15.10
CA GLN A 25 -0.26 14.28 -14.73
C GLN A 25 -0.50 14.26 -13.22
N GLY A 26 0.55 14.11 -12.41
CA GLY A 26 0.48 13.90 -10.98
C GLY A 26 0.49 12.41 -10.59
N GLY A 27 0.29 12.17 -9.31
CA GLY A 27 0.18 10.83 -8.72
C GLY A 27 1.02 10.67 -7.46
N PHE A 28 0.72 9.61 -6.73
CA PHE A 28 1.42 9.17 -5.54
C PHE A 28 2.34 7.99 -5.85
N ILE A 29 3.64 8.22 -5.69
CA ILE A 29 4.70 7.28 -6.03
C ILE A 29 5.32 6.68 -4.76
N VAL A 30 5.33 5.34 -4.70
CA VAL A 30 5.97 4.56 -3.64
C VAL A 30 7.05 3.63 -4.20
N THR A 31 8.12 3.44 -3.43
CA THR A 31 9.36 2.76 -3.84
C THR A 31 9.65 1.54 -2.95
N PRO A 32 8.88 0.43 -3.07
CA PRO A 32 9.09 -0.74 -2.24
C PRO A 32 10.49 -1.35 -2.45
N ASN A 33 11.18 -1.61 -1.33
CA ASN A 33 12.33 -2.51 -1.28
C ASN A 33 12.04 -3.75 -0.44
N ALA A 34 13.03 -4.62 -0.28
CA ALA A 34 12.93 -5.87 0.50
C ALA A 34 12.34 -5.68 1.92
N ASP A 35 12.67 -4.58 2.58
CA ASP A 35 12.13 -4.30 3.92
C ASP A 35 10.65 -3.91 3.87
N HIS A 36 10.26 -3.14 2.86
CA HIS A 36 8.86 -2.76 2.65
C HIS A 36 8.04 -4.02 2.43
N LEU A 37 8.51 -4.95 1.59
CA LEU A 37 7.82 -6.23 1.36
C LEU A 37 7.49 -6.96 2.66
N MET A 38 8.40 -6.92 3.64
CA MET A 38 8.21 -7.55 4.95
C MET A 38 7.27 -6.76 5.86
N GLN A 39 7.38 -5.42 5.88
CA GLN A 39 6.46 -4.56 6.63
C GLN A 39 5.03 -4.70 6.09
N LEU A 40 4.86 -4.76 4.78
CA LEU A 40 3.58 -4.95 4.09
C LEU A 40 2.91 -6.29 4.45
N GLN A 41 3.66 -7.29 4.93
CA GLN A 41 3.06 -8.54 5.43
C GLN A 41 2.32 -8.38 6.76
N ARG A 42 2.66 -7.34 7.52
CA ARG A 42 2.32 -7.21 8.94
C ARG A 42 1.57 -5.92 9.25
N ASP A 43 1.66 -4.91 8.39
CA ASP A 43 1.04 -3.60 8.54
C ASP A 43 -0.07 -3.43 7.49
N PRO A 44 -1.34 -3.61 7.86
CA PRO A 44 -2.46 -3.54 6.94
C PRO A 44 -2.74 -2.15 6.40
N GLU A 45 -2.49 -1.13 7.21
CA GLU A 45 -2.61 0.27 6.79
C GLU A 45 -1.58 0.54 5.70
N PHE A 46 -0.33 0.14 5.93
CA PHE A 46 0.74 0.27 4.93
C PHE A 46 0.44 -0.50 3.65
N PHE A 47 -0.11 -1.71 3.78
CA PHE A 47 -0.58 -2.49 2.63
C PHE A 47 -1.68 -1.77 1.84
N ASN A 48 -2.67 -1.20 2.53
CA ASN A 48 -3.75 -0.45 1.88
C ASN A 48 -3.22 0.80 1.17
N ILE A 49 -2.23 1.48 1.74
CA ILE A 49 -1.59 2.64 1.12
C ILE A 49 -0.95 2.26 -0.22
N TYR A 50 -0.22 1.14 -0.26
CA TYR A 50 0.40 0.62 -1.47
C TYR A 50 -0.61 0.23 -2.55
N ARG A 51 -1.78 -0.31 -2.15
CA ARG A 51 -2.87 -0.63 -3.06
C ARG A 51 -3.49 0.61 -3.72
N ASN A 52 -3.47 1.75 -3.02
CA ASN A 52 -4.05 3.01 -3.45
C ASN A 52 -2.99 4.03 -3.95
N ALA A 53 -1.76 3.58 -4.17
CA ALA A 53 -0.73 4.36 -4.82
C ALA A 53 -0.91 4.30 -6.35
N ASP A 54 -0.64 5.43 -7.02
CA ASP A 54 -0.78 5.51 -8.48
C ASP A 54 0.38 4.81 -9.19
N TYR A 55 1.58 4.83 -8.59
CA TYR A 55 2.77 4.16 -9.09
C TYR A 55 3.52 3.42 -7.99
N VAL A 56 3.71 2.12 -8.16
CA VAL A 56 4.51 1.25 -7.28
C VAL A 56 5.75 0.80 -8.03
N ILE A 57 6.89 1.46 -7.79
CA ILE A 57 8.10 1.30 -8.62
C ILE A 57 9.20 0.48 -7.93
N CYS A 58 9.94 -0.30 -8.70
CA CYS A 58 10.95 -1.22 -8.17
C CYS A 58 12.19 -0.49 -7.61
N ASP A 59 12.31 -0.33 -6.28
CA ASP A 59 13.42 0.43 -5.66
C ASP A 59 14.77 -0.30 -5.71
N SER A 60 14.76 -1.62 -5.65
CA SER A 60 15.95 -2.41 -5.31
C SER A 60 16.21 -3.58 -6.23
N GLN A 61 17.51 -3.81 -6.50
CA GLN A 61 17.96 -4.85 -7.43
C GLN A 61 17.53 -6.26 -7.01
N ILE A 62 17.36 -6.50 -5.71
CA ILE A 62 16.84 -7.78 -5.20
C ILE A 62 15.42 -8.08 -5.71
N LEU A 63 14.57 -7.05 -5.86
CA LEU A 63 13.23 -7.23 -6.42
C LEU A 63 13.29 -7.53 -7.92
N VAL A 64 14.24 -6.93 -8.64
CA VAL A 64 14.53 -7.28 -10.04
C VAL A 64 14.90 -8.76 -10.14
N TYR A 65 15.81 -9.25 -9.30
CA TYR A 65 16.19 -10.67 -9.31
C TYR A 65 15.04 -11.60 -8.91
N ILE A 66 14.23 -11.22 -7.93
CA ILE A 66 13.01 -11.97 -7.56
C ILE A 66 12.05 -12.04 -8.76
N SER A 67 11.87 -10.95 -9.50
CA SER A 67 11.04 -10.94 -10.70
C SER A 67 11.55 -11.94 -11.75
N TRP A 68 12.86 -11.98 -11.98
CA TRP A 68 13.49 -12.93 -12.89
C TRP A 68 13.30 -14.37 -12.42
N PHE A 69 13.39 -14.62 -11.11
CA PHE A 69 13.11 -15.93 -10.52
C PHE A 69 11.65 -16.37 -10.75
N PHE A 70 10.70 -15.44 -10.80
CA PHE A 70 9.32 -15.72 -11.19
C PHE A 70 9.11 -15.85 -12.71
N GLY A 71 10.12 -15.58 -13.53
CA GLY A 71 10.03 -15.61 -15.00
C GLY A 71 9.41 -14.33 -15.58
N GLN A 72 9.21 -13.29 -14.78
CA GLN A 72 8.65 -11.99 -15.20
C GLN A 72 9.71 -10.92 -15.02
N LYS A 73 10.26 -10.36 -16.10
CA LYS A 73 11.38 -9.42 -15.96
C LYS A 73 10.90 -8.00 -15.67
N ILE A 74 11.26 -7.47 -14.49
CA ILE A 74 11.27 -6.02 -14.26
C ILE A 74 12.33 -5.39 -15.19
N ASN A 75 11.92 -4.36 -15.92
CA ASN A 75 12.70 -3.68 -16.95
C ASN A 75 13.82 -2.84 -16.34
N GLU A 76 13.51 -2.12 -15.24
CA GLU A 76 14.45 -1.17 -14.66
C GLU A 76 14.29 -1.08 -13.13
N LYS A 77 15.43 -0.97 -12.43
CA LYS A 77 15.47 -0.63 -11.01
C LYS A 77 15.44 0.88 -10.87
N ILE A 78 14.40 1.41 -10.23
CA ILE A 78 14.17 2.83 -10.04
C ILE A 78 14.10 3.11 -8.53
N SER A 79 15.26 3.37 -7.92
CA SER A 79 15.30 3.74 -6.50
C SER A 79 14.83 5.18 -6.29
N GLY A 80 14.35 5.53 -5.09
CA GLY A 80 14.07 6.93 -4.75
C GLY A 80 15.27 7.85 -5.00
N SER A 81 16.48 7.33 -4.74
CA SER A 81 17.75 8.04 -4.93
C SER A 81 18.22 8.15 -6.39
N ASP A 82 17.64 7.37 -7.30
CA ASP A 82 17.81 7.53 -8.76
C ASP A 82 16.72 8.43 -9.33
N PHE A 83 15.49 8.19 -8.90
CA PHE A 83 14.29 8.79 -9.43
C PHE A 83 14.24 10.29 -9.15
N PHE A 84 14.42 10.73 -7.91
CA PHE A 84 14.27 12.14 -7.57
C PHE A 84 15.30 13.04 -8.27
N PRO A 85 16.59 12.65 -8.40
CA PRO A 85 17.53 13.36 -9.26
C PRO A 85 17.13 13.39 -10.72
N ALA A 86 16.72 12.26 -11.29
CA ALA A 86 16.25 12.20 -12.66
C ALA A 86 15.02 13.07 -12.89
N PHE A 87 14.11 13.13 -11.91
CA PHE A 87 12.90 13.95 -11.92
C PHE A 87 13.23 15.42 -12.05
N TYR A 88 14.01 15.99 -11.11
CA TYR A 88 14.29 17.42 -11.16
C TYR A 88 15.17 17.79 -12.36
N TRP A 89 16.03 16.88 -12.85
CA TRP A 89 16.79 17.09 -14.08
C TRP A 89 15.92 17.08 -15.34
N HIS A 90 14.96 16.16 -15.41
CA HIS A 90 14.03 16.07 -16.54
C HIS A 90 13.18 17.34 -16.67
N TYR A 91 12.67 17.85 -15.55
CA TYR A 91 11.83 19.05 -15.49
C TYR A 91 12.59 20.34 -15.17
N ARG A 92 13.91 20.36 -15.35
CA ARG A 92 14.75 21.51 -14.98
C ARG A 92 14.34 22.82 -15.66
N ASN A 93 13.80 22.74 -16.88
CA ASN A 93 13.37 23.89 -17.67
C ASN A 93 11.86 24.12 -17.64
N ASP A 94 11.09 23.28 -16.92
CA ASP A 94 9.64 23.41 -16.81
C ASP A 94 9.32 24.33 -15.61
N PRO A 95 8.90 25.60 -15.83
CA PRO A 95 8.69 26.56 -14.76
C PRO A 95 7.52 26.18 -13.84
N ASP A 96 6.62 25.31 -14.29
CA ASP A 96 5.47 24.89 -13.51
C ASP A 96 5.88 23.91 -12.41
N VAL A 97 6.99 23.18 -12.57
CA VAL A 97 7.45 22.21 -11.57
C VAL A 97 8.13 22.94 -10.41
N ARG A 98 7.45 22.92 -9.26
CA ARG A 98 7.85 23.56 -8.00
C ARG A 98 7.77 22.55 -6.86
N ILE A 99 8.90 22.30 -6.22
CA ILE A 99 9.09 21.21 -5.26
C ILE A 99 9.08 21.77 -3.83
N PHE A 100 8.33 21.11 -2.96
CA PHE A 100 8.45 21.20 -1.51
C PHE A 100 9.20 19.98 -0.97
N LEU A 101 10.22 20.18 -0.14
CA LEU A 101 10.91 19.08 0.56
C LEU A 101 10.43 18.97 2.01
N LEU A 102 9.86 17.82 2.38
CA LEU A 102 9.43 17.52 3.74
C LEU A 102 10.30 16.40 4.35
N GLY A 103 11.00 16.67 5.44
CA GLY A 103 11.76 15.66 6.19
C GLY A 103 13.22 16.00 6.38
N ALA A 104 14.04 14.95 6.49
CA ALA A 104 15.44 15.01 6.94
C ALA A 104 15.63 15.69 8.33
N GLY A 105 16.87 15.72 8.81
CA GLY A 105 17.21 16.42 10.05
C GLY A 105 17.17 17.95 9.92
N PRO A 106 17.15 18.69 11.05
CA PRO A 106 17.17 20.16 11.04
C PRO A 106 18.29 20.71 10.15
N GLY A 107 17.92 21.59 9.20
CA GLY A 107 18.85 22.24 8.26
C GLY A 107 19.26 21.39 7.05
N VAL A 108 19.04 20.07 7.06
CA VAL A 108 19.44 19.18 5.96
C VAL A 108 18.57 19.42 4.72
N ALA A 109 17.25 19.55 4.86
CA ALA A 109 16.37 19.82 3.74
C ALA A 109 16.67 21.18 3.07
N LEU A 110 16.97 22.21 3.88
CA LEU A 110 17.39 23.53 3.40
C LEU A 110 18.73 23.46 2.64
N GLN A 111 19.67 22.63 3.10
CA GLN A 111 20.93 22.39 2.38
C GLN A 111 20.69 21.68 1.04
N ALA A 112 19.78 20.69 1.00
CA ALA A 112 19.38 20.03 -0.24
C ALA A 112 18.74 21.02 -1.23
N GLN A 113 17.83 21.89 -0.76
CA GLN A 113 17.21 22.94 -1.58
C GLN A 113 18.27 23.82 -2.26
N LYS A 114 19.23 24.35 -1.49
CA LYS A 114 20.30 25.20 -2.04
C LYS A 114 21.10 24.48 -3.13
N LYS A 115 21.51 23.24 -2.86
CA LYS A 115 22.29 22.42 -3.82
C LYS A 115 21.50 22.08 -5.07
N ILE A 116 20.23 21.69 -4.94
CA ILE A 116 19.38 21.34 -6.08
C ILE A 116 19.14 22.58 -6.95
N ASN A 117 18.73 23.70 -6.35
CA ASN A 117 18.49 24.94 -7.10
C ASN A 117 19.76 25.44 -7.82
N GLN A 118 20.93 25.31 -7.18
CA GLN A 118 22.21 25.62 -7.82
C GLN A 118 22.52 24.69 -9.00
N LYS A 119 22.30 23.36 -8.86
CA LYS A 119 22.50 22.38 -9.95
C LYS A 119 21.56 22.63 -11.14
N VAL A 120 20.30 22.97 -10.85
CA VAL A 120 19.25 23.16 -11.84
C VAL A 120 19.38 24.52 -12.54
N GLY A 121 19.86 25.54 -11.83
CA GLY A 121 20.00 26.91 -12.34
C GLY A 121 18.75 27.77 -12.19
N ARG A 122 17.78 27.36 -11.38
CA ARG A 122 16.57 28.13 -11.02
C ARG A 122 16.07 27.76 -9.63
N GLU A 123 15.16 28.57 -9.10
CA GLU A 123 14.40 28.23 -7.91
C GLU A 123 13.34 27.16 -8.25
N MET A 124 13.73 25.89 -8.18
CA MET A 124 12.85 24.74 -8.43
C MET A 124 12.29 24.16 -7.14
N VAL A 125 13.13 24.03 -6.12
CA VAL A 125 12.72 23.72 -4.75
C VAL A 125 12.37 25.04 -4.07
N VAL A 126 11.08 25.29 -3.87
CA VAL A 126 10.54 26.59 -3.41
C VAL A 126 10.43 26.68 -1.89
N ALA A 127 10.32 25.55 -1.20
CA ALA A 127 10.23 25.51 0.26
C ALA A 127 10.69 24.17 0.82
N THR A 128 11.03 24.18 2.11
CA THR A 128 11.46 22.99 2.85
C THR A 128 10.94 23.05 4.28
N TYR A 129 10.70 21.88 4.88
CA TYR A 129 10.40 21.77 6.30
C TYR A 129 10.94 20.47 6.87
N SER A 130 11.58 20.55 8.05
CA SER A 130 12.05 19.40 8.81
C SER A 130 11.21 19.30 10.09
N PRO A 131 10.28 18.34 10.18
CA PRO A 131 9.37 18.24 11.32
C PRO A 131 10.06 17.71 12.57
N SER A 132 9.40 17.87 13.72
CA SER A 132 9.88 17.35 14.99
C SER A 132 9.92 15.82 15.03
N TYR A 133 10.71 15.25 15.94
CA TYR A 133 10.73 13.80 16.12
C TYR A 133 9.40 13.32 16.69
N GLY A 134 8.71 12.43 15.96
CA GLY A 134 7.42 11.90 16.38
C GLY A 134 6.22 12.78 16.01
N PHE A 135 6.41 13.83 15.19
CA PHE A 135 5.37 14.75 14.74
C PHE A 135 4.13 14.05 14.16
N GLU A 136 4.28 12.85 13.58
CA GLU A 136 3.18 12.10 13.01
C GLU A 136 2.10 11.71 14.05
N LYS A 137 2.43 11.79 15.33
CA LYS A 137 1.52 11.57 16.46
C LYS A 137 0.91 12.87 16.99
N ASN A 138 1.39 14.02 16.53
CA ASN A 138 0.93 15.34 16.92
C ASN A 138 0.07 15.92 15.79
N GLU A 139 -1.25 15.77 15.92
CA GLU A 139 -2.20 16.23 14.89
C GLU A 139 -2.06 17.74 14.62
N ALA A 140 -1.79 18.56 15.64
CA ALA A 140 -1.63 20.00 15.47
C ALA A 140 -0.40 20.34 14.61
N GLU A 141 0.72 19.66 14.83
CA GLU A 141 1.92 19.84 14.00
C GLU A 141 1.70 19.34 12.57
N CYS A 142 1.00 18.20 12.40
CA CYS A 142 0.63 17.73 11.07
C CYS A 142 -0.24 18.75 10.30
N GLN A 143 -1.24 19.37 10.95
CA GLN A 143 -2.06 20.41 10.35
C GLN A 143 -1.25 21.66 10.00
N GLN A 144 -0.34 22.08 10.89
CA GLN A 144 0.60 23.18 10.59
C GLN A 144 1.47 22.89 9.37
N ILE A 145 1.93 21.64 9.19
CA ILE A 145 2.68 21.24 8.00
C ILE A 145 1.82 21.32 6.74
N VAL A 146 0.55 20.90 6.81
CA VAL A 146 -0.39 21.00 5.69
C VAL A 146 -0.62 22.46 5.31
N GLU A 147 -0.88 23.33 6.28
CA GLU A 147 -1.02 24.78 6.06
C GLU A 147 0.25 25.38 5.46
N LEU A 148 1.42 25.03 5.99
CA LEU A 148 2.70 25.49 5.47
C LEU A 148 2.87 25.13 4.00
N ILE A 149 2.55 23.89 3.60
CA ILE A 149 2.65 23.44 2.21
C ILE A 149 1.64 24.19 1.33
N ASN A 150 0.39 24.32 1.77
CA ASN A 150 -0.67 25.01 1.02
C ASN A 150 -0.40 26.52 0.85
N ASN A 151 0.37 27.13 1.75
CA ASN A 151 0.81 28.53 1.63
C ASN A 151 1.98 28.72 0.66
N THR A 152 2.45 27.66 -0.01
CA THR A 152 3.44 27.72 -1.08
C THR A 152 2.81 27.55 -2.45
N ASN A 153 3.57 27.85 -3.50
CA ASN A 153 3.19 27.54 -4.88
C ASN A 153 3.73 26.18 -5.36
N ALA A 154 4.14 25.30 -4.45
CA ALA A 154 4.61 23.97 -4.78
C ALA A 154 3.48 23.12 -5.39
N ASN A 155 3.84 22.28 -6.35
CA ASN A 155 2.94 21.27 -6.93
C ASN A 155 3.51 19.85 -6.89
N VAL A 156 4.73 19.70 -6.37
CA VAL A 156 5.38 18.42 -6.09
C VAL A 156 5.79 18.41 -4.62
N LEU A 157 5.38 17.37 -3.89
CA LEU A 157 5.81 17.14 -2.51
C LEU A 157 6.75 15.93 -2.48
N ALA A 158 8.01 16.17 -2.13
CA ALA A 158 9.02 15.13 -1.93
C ALA A 158 9.27 14.91 -0.44
N VAL A 159 8.92 13.71 0.04
CA VAL A 159 8.93 13.37 1.47
C VAL A 159 10.05 12.38 1.78
N GLY A 160 10.95 12.78 2.69
CA GLY A 160 12.08 12.00 3.18
C GLY A 160 12.02 11.78 4.68
N LEU A 161 11.00 11.04 5.14
CA LEU A 161 10.80 10.71 6.56
C LEU A 161 11.10 9.24 6.89
N GLY A 162 11.30 8.42 5.85
CA GLY A 162 11.47 6.98 5.95
C GLY A 162 10.14 6.24 6.04
N ALA A 163 10.16 4.98 5.63
CA ALA A 163 9.00 4.10 5.67
C ALA A 163 8.80 3.45 7.05
N PRO A 164 7.53 3.20 7.46
CA PRO A 164 6.30 3.46 6.71
C PRO A 164 5.72 4.87 6.94
N LYS A 165 6.46 5.72 7.68
CA LYS A 165 5.98 7.02 8.16
C LYS A 165 5.60 7.96 7.03
N GLN A 166 6.46 8.09 6.02
CA GLN A 166 6.22 8.99 4.89
C GLN A 166 4.98 8.57 4.08
N GLU A 167 4.78 7.28 3.84
CA GLU A 167 3.63 6.79 3.08
C GLU A 167 2.33 6.99 3.85
N LYS A 168 2.32 6.71 5.16
CA LYS A 168 1.16 6.95 6.04
C LYS A 168 0.80 8.43 6.11
N TRP A 169 1.79 9.30 6.30
CA TRP A 169 1.56 10.74 6.36
C TRP A 169 1.01 11.29 5.03
N ILE A 170 1.64 10.93 3.90
CA ILE A 170 1.14 11.34 2.57
C ILE A 170 -0.29 10.85 2.38
N TYR A 171 -0.56 9.57 2.64
CA TYR A 171 -1.88 9.01 2.38
C TYR A 171 -2.98 9.67 3.20
N LYS A 172 -2.69 9.99 4.48
CA LYS A 172 -3.63 10.66 5.38
C LYS A 172 -3.92 12.10 4.96
N TYR A 173 -2.88 12.88 4.61
CA TYR A 173 -3.01 14.33 4.41
C TYR A 173 -3.09 14.76 2.94
N ARG A 174 -2.83 13.87 1.96
CA ARG A 174 -2.95 14.20 0.52
C ARG A 174 -4.28 14.87 0.14
N PRO A 175 -5.46 14.49 0.68
CA PRO A 175 -6.71 15.14 0.28
C PRO A 175 -6.80 16.61 0.70
N MET A 176 -5.98 17.04 1.66
CA MET A 176 -5.95 18.41 2.18
C MET A 176 -4.92 19.30 1.46
N LEU A 177 -4.08 18.73 0.59
CA LEU A 177 -2.96 19.42 -0.07
C LEU A 177 -3.35 19.89 -1.48
N GLN A 178 -4.04 21.02 -1.57
CA GLN A 178 -4.75 21.48 -2.77
C GLN A 178 -3.81 21.82 -3.95
N GLY A 179 -2.60 22.33 -3.66
CA GLY A 179 -1.63 22.69 -4.69
C GLY A 179 -0.80 21.51 -5.22
N ILE A 180 -0.70 20.43 -4.45
CA ILE A 180 0.19 19.31 -4.73
C ILE A 180 -0.49 18.32 -5.68
N LYS A 181 0.14 18.09 -6.83
CA LYS A 181 -0.30 17.07 -7.81
C LYS A 181 0.52 15.79 -7.72
N THR A 182 1.79 15.90 -7.34
CA THR A 182 2.73 14.78 -7.33
C THR A 182 3.29 14.55 -5.93
N PHE A 183 3.19 13.33 -5.41
CA PHE A 183 3.68 12.95 -4.08
C PHE A 183 4.77 11.89 -4.20
N LEU A 184 5.97 12.19 -3.71
CA LEU A 184 7.14 11.34 -3.84
C LEU A 184 7.61 10.84 -2.47
N ALA A 185 7.46 9.55 -2.21
CA ALA A 185 8.03 8.89 -1.05
C ALA A 185 9.50 8.50 -1.34
N ILE A 186 10.45 9.37 -0.98
CA ILE A 186 11.86 9.29 -1.42
C ILE A 186 12.85 8.86 -0.34
N GLY A 187 12.40 8.63 0.91
CA GLY A 187 13.25 8.12 1.99
C GLY A 187 14.47 9.01 2.24
N ALA A 188 15.66 8.40 2.36
CA ALA A 188 16.91 9.10 2.67
C ALA A 188 17.48 9.97 1.51
N THR A 189 16.72 10.19 0.44
CA THR A 189 17.21 10.91 -0.74
C THR A 189 17.50 12.38 -0.45
N ILE A 190 16.78 13.01 0.48
CA ILE A 190 17.06 14.39 0.91
C ILE A 190 18.46 14.48 1.54
N ASP A 191 18.83 13.52 2.39
CA ASP A 191 20.17 13.44 3.00
C ASP A 191 21.28 13.27 1.96
N PHE A 192 21.02 12.49 0.90
CA PHE A 192 21.96 12.33 -0.22
C PHE A 192 22.13 13.62 -1.02
N GLU A 193 21.05 14.32 -1.33
CA GLU A 193 21.10 15.60 -2.07
C GLU A 193 21.74 16.72 -1.24
N ALA A 194 21.51 16.73 0.07
CA ALA A 194 22.22 17.60 1.01
C ALA A 194 23.72 17.25 1.12
N GLY A 195 24.10 16.01 0.78
CA GLY A 195 25.47 15.51 0.86
C GLY A 195 25.94 15.22 2.29
N VAL A 196 25.01 15.08 3.24
CA VAL A 196 25.30 14.71 4.64
C VAL A 196 25.51 13.21 4.80
N VAL A 197 24.91 12.41 3.91
CA VAL A 197 25.18 10.97 3.79
C VAL A 197 25.71 10.68 2.39
N PRO A 198 26.82 9.92 2.24
CA PRO A 198 27.32 9.60 0.91
C PRO A 198 26.52 8.44 0.31
N ARG A 199 26.14 8.59 -0.96
CA ARG A 199 25.47 7.56 -1.74
C ARG A 199 26.39 6.36 -1.97
N ALA A 200 25.81 5.17 -2.13
CA ALA A 200 26.56 4.01 -2.60
C ALA A 200 27.07 4.26 -4.03
N PRO A 201 28.31 3.84 -4.38
CA PRO A 201 28.78 3.85 -5.75
C PRO A 201 27.78 3.19 -6.69
N ARG A 202 27.52 3.81 -7.85
CA ARG A 202 26.50 3.35 -8.80
C ARG A 202 26.68 1.88 -9.21
N ARG A 203 27.93 1.45 -9.46
CA ARG A 203 28.27 0.04 -9.76
C ARG A 203 27.83 -0.94 -8.65
N LEU A 204 27.90 -0.54 -7.38
CA LEU A 204 27.43 -1.38 -6.26
C LEU A 204 25.90 -1.39 -6.17
N SER A 205 25.25 -0.27 -6.45
CA SER A 205 23.78 -0.21 -6.58
C SER A 205 23.29 -1.13 -7.69
N ASP A 206 23.87 -1.04 -8.88
CA ASP A 206 23.41 -1.74 -10.09
C ASP A 206 23.63 -3.26 -10.01
N THR A 207 24.64 -3.70 -9.25
CA THR A 207 24.90 -5.12 -8.95
C THR A 207 24.11 -5.65 -7.75
N GLY A 208 23.34 -4.79 -7.06
CA GLY A 208 22.58 -5.16 -5.88
C GLY A 208 23.40 -5.33 -4.60
N LEU A 209 24.64 -4.80 -4.56
CA LEU A 209 25.53 -4.79 -3.39
C LEU A 209 25.42 -3.53 -2.53
N GLU A 210 24.51 -2.60 -2.87
CA GLU A 210 24.29 -1.39 -2.09
C GLU A 210 23.92 -1.67 -0.62
N TRP A 211 23.16 -2.74 -0.35
CA TRP A 211 22.82 -3.12 1.02
C TRP A 211 24.06 -3.48 1.84
N LEU A 212 25.06 -4.12 1.23
CA LEU A 212 26.31 -4.51 1.89
C LEU A 212 27.15 -3.27 2.20
N TYR A 213 27.26 -2.35 1.24
CA TYR A 213 27.92 -1.06 1.44
C TYR A 213 27.28 -0.27 2.60
N ARG A 214 25.94 -0.22 2.65
CA ARG A 214 25.21 0.43 3.73
C ARG A 214 25.38 -0.30 5.06
N LEU A 215 25.37 -1.64 5.09
CA LEU A 215 25.59 -2.42 6.30
C LEU A 215 26.97 -2.15 6.91
N ILE A 216 28.02 -2.06 6.08
CA ILE A 216 29.37 -1.75 6.55
C ILE A 216 29.43 -0.35 7.18
N ARG A 217 28.67 0.61 6.65
CA ARG A 217 28.66 1.99 7.12
C ARG A 217 27.74 2.24 8.32
N GLU A 218 26.62 1.55 8.40
CA GLU A 218 25.63 1.69 9.47
C GLU A 218 25.32 0.32 10.13
N PRO A 219 26.34 -0.42 10.61
CA PRO A 219 26.17 -1.81 11.02
C PRO A 219 25.16 -1.94 12.16
N ARG A 220 25.25 -1.07 13.18
CA ARG A 220 24.36 -1.05 14.36
C ARG A 220 22.88 -0.86 14.00
N ARG A 221 22.59 -0.14 12.91
CA ARG A 221 21.23 0.17 12.47
C ARG A 221 20.67 -0.88 11.52
N LEU A 222 21.48 -1.38 10.59
CA LEU A 222 20.99 -2.19 9.47
C LEU A 222 21.12 -3.71 9.68
N TRP A 223 21.96 -4.19 10.60
CA TRP A 223 22.16 -5.63 10.81
C TRP A 223 20.86 -6.37 11.15
N ARG A 224 20.05 -5.83 12.08
CA ARG A 224 18.76 -6.41 12.47
C ARG A 224 17.81 -6.46 11.28
N ARG A 225 17.75 -5.36 10.52
CA ARG A 225 16.89 -5.23 9.33
C ARG A 225 17.21 -6.30 8.30
N TYR A 226 18.49 -6.56 8.04
CA TYR A 226 18.89 -7.54 7.02
C TYR A 226 18.77 -8.98 7.51
N LEU A 227 19.28 -9.32 8.70
CA LEU A 227 19.22 -10.70 9.20
C LEU A 227 17.79 -11.14 9.51
N LEU A 228 16.99 -10.29 10.17
CA LEU A 228 15.61 -10.63 10.53
C LEU A 228 14.62 -10.44 9.38
N GLY A 229 14.97 -9.66 8.35
CA GLY A 229 14.10 -9.37 7.22
C GLY A 229 14.31 -10.28 6.01
N ILE A 230 15.56 -10.52 5.61
CA ILE A 230 15.88 -11.20 4.34
C ILE A 230 15.51 -12.68 4.37
N ILE A 231 15.84 -13.41 5.45
CA ILE A 231 15.55 -14.85 5.52
C ILE A 231 14.04 -15.12 5.45
N PRO A 232 13.18 -14.48 6.27
CA PRO A 232 11.74 -14.64 6.13
C PRO A 232 11.21 -14.23 4.76
N MET A 233 11.76 -13.16 4.16
CA MET A 233 11.38 -12.73 2.81
C MET A 233 11.65 -13.85 1.79
N LEU A 234 12.84 -14.44 1.78
CA LEU A 234 13.19 -15.52 0.85
C LEU A 234 12.26 -16.74 1.02
N VAL A 235 11.88 -17.09 2.27
CA VAL A 235 10.89 -18.15 2.52
C VAL A 235 9.54 -17.80 1.92
N LEU A 236 9.06 -16.56 2.07
CA LEU A 236 7.80 -16.11 1.48
C LEU A 236 7.86 -16.11 -0.06
N ILE A 237 8.98 -15.68 -0.64
CA ILE A 237 9.21 -15.70 -2.09
C ILE A 237 9.20 -17.14 -2.63
N LEU A 238 9.86 -18.08 -1.94
CA LEU A 238 9.82 -19.50 -2.31
C LEU A 238 8.40 -20.06 -2.19
N ARG A 239 7.68 -19.74 -1.10
CA ARG A 239 6.27 -20.09 -0.95
C ARG A 239 5.43 -19.52 -2.10
N GLN A 240 5.72 -18.32 -2.58
CA GLN A 240 5.02 -17.72 -3.72
C GLN A 240 5.29 -18.49 -5.00
N LYS A 241 6.56 -18.82 -5.27
CA LYS A 241 6.96 -19.62 -6.45
C LYS A 241 6.29 -21.00 -6.46
N LEU A 242 6.21 -21.64 -5.30
CA LEU A 242 5.56 -22.94 -5.12
C LEU A 242 4.03 -22.86 -5.11
N GLY A 243 3.44 -21.67 -5.23
CA GLY A 243 1.99 -21.51 -5.16
C GLY A 243 1.43 -21.96 -3.81
N ILE A 244 2.10 -21.66 -2.71
CA ILE A 244 1.63 -21.90 -1.33
C ILE A 244 1.68 -20.65 -0.44
N TYR A 245 2.18 -19.53 -0.96
CA TYR A 245 2.10 -18.24 -0.28
C TYR A 245 0.64 -17.81 -0.12
N ARG A 246 0.34 -17.30 1.08
CA ARG A 246 -0.99 -16.88 1.52
C ARG A 246 -0.81 -15.60 2.33
N TYR A 247 -1.32 -14.47 1.83
CA TYR A 247 -1.38 -13.25 2.61
C TYR A 247 -2.65 -13.25 3.44
N LYS A 248 -2.54 -13.08 4.76
CA LYS A 248 -3.71 -13.00 5.64
C LYS A 248 -4.17 -11.55 5.72
N LYS A 249 -5.24 -11.22 4.99
CA LYS A 249 -5.85 -9.90 5.16
C LYS A 249 -6.52 -9.81 6.52
N PRO A 250 -6.33 -8.71 7.27
CA PRO A 250 -7.05 -8.55 8.52
C PRO A 250 -8.55 -8.47 8.27
N LEU A 251 -9.30 -9.05 9.19
CA LEU A 251 -10.76 -9.07 9.17
C LEU A 251 -11.35 -7.67 8.94
N GLY A 252 -10.85 -6.66 9.64
CA GLY A 252 -11.37 -5.30 9.50
C GLY A 252 -11.25 -4.71 8.09
N LEU A 253 -10.17 -5.01 7.37
CA LEU A 253 -10.01 -4.56 5.97
C LEU A 253 -10.96 -5.32 5.02
N LEU A 254 -11.22 -6.61 5.30
CA LEU A 254 -12.22 -7.38 4.56
C LEU A 254 -13.63 -6.82 4.76
N LEU A 255 -14.00 -6.53 6.02
CA LEU A 255 -15.29 -5.97 6.38
C LEU A 255 -15.49 -4.56 5.80
N HIS A 256 -14.42 -3.75 5.78
CA HIS A 256 -14.46 -2.43 5.16
C HIS A 256 -14.67 -2.51 3.64
N GLU A 257 -13.91 -3.37 2.94
CA GLU A 257 -14.06 -3.55 1.50
C GLU A 257 -15.40 -4.19 1.10
N ALA A 258 -16.03 -4.93 2.00
CA ALA A 258 -17.38 -5.45 1.82
C ALA A 258 -18.47 -4.42 2.14
N GLY A 259 -18.12 -3.17 2.47
CA GLY A 259 -19.07 -2.12 2.85
C GLY A 259 -19.77 -2.32 4.20
N LEU A 260 -19.32 -3.30 5.00
CA LEU A 260 -19.93 -3.70 6.26
C LEU A 260 -19.45 -2.85 7.45
N LEU A 261 -18.25 -2.27 7.34
CA LEU A 261 -17.73 -1.28 8.29
C LEU A 261 -17.21 -0.04 7.56
N THR A 262 -17.49 1.15 8.08
CA THR A 262 -16.87 2.40 7.60
C THR A 262 -15.44 2.53 8.13
N MET A 263 -14.63 3.40 7.51
CA MET A 263 -13.29 3.71 8.04
C MET A 263 -13.35 4.29 9.45
N SER A 264 -14.32 5.15 9.75
CA SER A 264 -14.48 5.71 11.10
C SER A 264 -14.85 4.65 12.14
N GLN A 265 -15.71 3.68 11.77
CA GLN A 265 -15.99 2.53 12.64
C GLN A 265 -14.74 1.69 12.86
N MET A 266 -13.97 1.43 11.80
CA MET A 266 -12.69 0.72 11.85
C MET A 266 -11.67 1.41 12.77
N GLU A 267 -11.48 2.71 12.63
CA GLU A 267 -10.60 3.51 13.50
C GLU A 267 -11.03 3.43 14.96
N LEU A 268 -12.34 3.49 15.25
CA LEU A 268 -12.85 3.35 16.61
C LEU A 268 -12.56 1.96 17.18
N LEU A 269 -12.80 0.89 16.41
CA LEU A 269 -12.55 -0.49 16.85
C LEU A 269 -11.06 -0.71 17.11
N LEU A 270 -10.19 -0.22 16.24
CA LEU A 270 -8.73 -0.29 16.41
C LEU A 270 -8.27 0.51 17.63
N ALA A 271 -8.83 1.71 17.86
CA ALA A 271 -8.52 2.50 19.06
C ALA A 271 -8.97 1.81 20.35
N LYS A 272 -10.08 1.07 20.32
CA LYS A 272 -10.55 0.26 21.46
C LYS A 272 -9.67 -0.97 21.68
N GLN A 273 -9.36 -1.69 20.61
CA GLN A 273 -8.46 -2.85 20.67
C GLN A 273 -7.04 -2.47 21.12
N ALA A 274 -6.56 -1.27 20.80
CA ALA A 274 -5.30 -0.77 21.32
C ALA A 274 -5.30 -0.56 22.85
N LYS A 275 -6.47 -0.30 23.45
CA LYS A 275 -6.65 -0.16 24.91
C LYS A 275 -6.92 -1.51 25.60
N ASP A 276 -7.49 -2.46 24.87
CA ASP A 276 -7.81 -3.81 25.33
C ASP A 276 -7.37 -4.84 24.27
N PRO A 277 -6.08 -5.23 24.25
CA PRO A 277 -5.51 -6.10 23.22
C PRO A 277 -6.11 -7.51 23.19
N ASP A 278 -6.73 -7.95 24.28
CA ASP A 278 -7.32 -9.30 24.40
C ASP A 278 -8.67 -9.39 23.67
N ARG A 279 -9.37 -8.26 23.48
CA ARG A 279 -10.61 -8.21 22.70
C ARG A 279 -10.34 -8.19 21.20
N ARG A 280 -11.02 -9.07 20.47
CA ARG A 280 -10.90 -9.14 19.01
C ARG A 280 -11.77 -8.08 18.33
N LEU A 281 -11.32 -7.56 17.19
CA LEU A 281 -12.06 -6.56 16.39
C LEU A 281 -13.47 -7.02 16.03
N GLY A 282 -13.64 -8.30 15.65
CA GLY A 282 -14.95 -8.87 15.35
C GLY A 282 -15.89 -8.88 16.56
N GLU A 283 -15.38 -9.24 17.75
CA GLU A 283 -16.16 -9.22 19.00
C GLU A 283 -16.57 -7.79 19.37
N LEU A 284 -15.67 -6.82 19.20
CA LEU A 284 -15.97 -5.42 19.43
C LEU A 284 -17.07 -4.92 18.46
N ALA A 285 -17.01 -5.31 17.18
CA ALA A 285 -18.02 -4.94 16.20
C ALA A 285 -19.40 -5.57 16.50
N ILE A 286 -19.42 -6.82 16.96
CA ILE A 286 -20.64 -7.52 17.41
C ILE A 286 -21.22 -6.83 18.65
N HIS A 287 -20.39 -6.54 19.65
CA HIS A 287 -20.80 -5.83 20.87
C HIS A 287 -21.39 -4.44 20.57
N HIS A 288 -20.94 -3.80 19.50
CA HIS A 288 -21.49 -2.53 19.03
C HIS A 288 -22.81 -2.66 18.25
N GLY A 289 -23.25 -3.88 17.94
CA GLY A 289 -24.42 -4.14 17.11
C GLY A 289 -24.21 -3.81 15.63
N TRP A 290 -22.95 -3.62 15.19
CA TRP A 290 -22.65 -3.28 13.80
C TRP A 290 -22.56 -4.50 12.89
N LEU A 291 -22.23 -5.67 13.45
CA LEU A 291 -22.12 -6.93 12.73
C LEU A 291 -22.83 -8.04 13.50
N GLN A 292 -23.37 -9.01 12.77
CA GLN A 292 -23.86 -10.25 13.36
C GLN A 292 -22.69 -11.21 13.64
N PRO A 293 -22.77 -12.08 14.67
CA PRO A 293 -21.80 -13.14 14.89
C PRO A 293 -21.57 -14.00 13.64
N GLN A 294 -22.66 -14.35 12.96
CA GLN A 294 -22.63 -15.10 11.71
C GLN A 294 -21.78 -14.42 10.63
N THR A 295 -21.86 -13.09 10.49
CA THR A 295 -21.04 -12.35 9.53
C THR A 295 -19.57 -12.46 9.85
N VAL A 296 -19.18 -12.33 11.13
CA VAL A 296 -17.77 -12.46 11.54
C VAL A 296 -17.25 -13.88 11.28
N ASP A 297 -18.02 -14.89 11.65
CA ASP A 297 -17.68 -16.31 11.43
C ASP A 297 -17.57 -16.64 9.94
N PHE A 298 -18.45 -16.08 9.12
CA PHE A 298 -18.38 -16.25 7.68
C PHE A 298 -17.04 -15.77 7.11
N PHE A 299 -16.61 -14.55 7.44
CA PHE A 299 -15.34 -13.98 6.95
C PHE A 299 -14.10 -14.69 7.51
N LEU A 300 -14.17 -15.24 8.73
CA LEU A 300 -13.04 -15.90 9.38
C LEU A 300 -12.91 -17.39 9.05
N VAL A 301 -14.02 -18.06 8.75
CA VAL A 301 -14.07 -19.53 8.67
C VAL A 301 -14.64 -20.01 7.33
N VAL A 302 -15.86 -19.59 6.99
CA VAL A 302 -16.60 -20.12 5.83
C VAL A 302 -15.95 -19.67 4.52
N LEU A 303 -15.80 -18.36 4.33
CA LEU A 303 -15.24 -17.77 3.12
C LEU A 303 -13.82 -18.29 2.81
N PRO A 304 -12.87 -18.32 3.77
CA PRO A 304 -11.57 -18.93 3.53
C PRO A 304 -11.62 -20.40 3.10
N ARG A 305 -12.56 -21.18 3.66
CA ARG A 305 -12.72 -22.61 3.35
C ARG A 305 -13.24 -22.81 1.92
N TRP A 306 -14.30 -22.09 1.54
CA TRP A 306 -14.87 -22.15 0.19
C TRP A 306 -13.84 -21.79 -0.88
N LEU A 307 -13.12 -20.68 -0.66
CA LEU A 307 -12.06 -20.25 -1.56
C LEU A 307 -10.87 -21.23 -1.60
N GLN A 308 -10.53 -21.88 -0.48
CA GLN A 308 -9.45 -22.87 -0.45
C GLN A 308 -9.78 -24.13 -1.24
N ASN A 309 -11.03 -24.57 -1.18
CA ASN A 309 -11.47 -25.81 -1.81
C ASN A 309 -11.85 -25.63 -3.30
N HIS A 310 -11.81 -24.39 -3.81
CA HIS A 310 -12.36 -24.05 -5.12
C HIS A 310 -13.81 -24.53 -5.24
N ASP A 311 -14.59 -24.28 -4.18
CA ASP A 311 -15.99 -24.68 -4.07
C ASP A 311 -16.86 -23.51 -4.57
N PRO A 312 -17.39 -23.59 -5.81
CA PRO A 312 -18.13 -22.50 -6.39
C PRO A 312 -19.54 -22.44 -5.80
N HIS A 313 -19.87 -21.30 -5.18
CA HIS A 313 -21.18 -21.03 -4.59
C HIS A 313 -21.90 -19.91 -5.33
N SER A 314 -23.23 -19.89 -5.26
CA SER A 314 -24.05 -18.80 -5.79
C SER A 314 -23.88 -17.53 -4.93
N LEU A 315 -24.15 -16.34 -5.49
CA LEU A 315 -24.16 -15.10 -4.70
C LEU A 315 -25.15 -15.16 -3.52
N LEU A 316 -26.27 -15.86 -3.71
CA LEU A 316 -27.27 -16.07 -2.68
C LEU A 316 -26.68 -16.86 -1.51
N ASP A 317 -25.94 -17.94 -1.78
CA ASP A 317 -25.28 -18.74 -0.73
C ASP A 317 -24.29 -17.88 0.07
N TYR A 318 -23.54 -17.00 -0.62
CA TYR A 318 -22.61 -16.08 0.02
C TYR A 318 -23.33 -15.11 0.97
N TRP A 319 -24.44 -14.51 0.54
CA TRP A 319 -25.19 -13.55 1.36
C TRP A 319 -25.96 -14.20 2.50
N GLU A 320 -26.52 -15.39 2.29
CA GLU A 320 -27.19 -16.18 3.32
C GLU A 320 -26.20 -16.64 4.39
N MET A 321 -25.08 -17.24 3.97
CA MET A 321 -24.07 -17.74 4.91
C MET A 321 -23.39 -16.62 5.69
N ALA A 322 -23.24 -15.43 5.10
CA ALA A 322 -22.76 -14.24 5.79
C ALA A 322 -23.79 -13.58 6.73
N GLY A 323 -25.04 -14.06 6.74
CA GLY A 323 -26.12 -13.49 7.53
C GLY A 323 -26.53 -12.09 7.07
N LEU A 324 -26.27 -11.76 5.80
CA LEU A 324 -26.59 -10.45 5.22
C LEU A 324 -28.03 -10.41 4.70
N LEU A 325 -28.54 -11.55 4.26
CA LEU A 325 -29.92 -11.74 3.85
C LEU A 325 -30.53 -12.92 4.61
N ASN A 326 -31.81 -12.82 4.97
CA ASN A 326 -32.56 -13.93 5.56
C ASN A 326 -33.15 -14.84 4.47
N HIS A 327 -33.63 -16.01 4.89
CA HIS A 327 -34.16 -17.02 3.98
C HIS A 327 -35.28 -16.49 3.06
N GLY A 328 -36.20 -15.68 3.58
CA GLY A 328 -37.29 -15.10 2.78
C GLY A 328 -36.79 -14.10 1.72
N GLN A 329 -35.74 -13.33 2.03
CA GLN A 329 -35.07 -12.47 1.05
C GLN A 329 -34.35 -13.29 -0.02
N ILE A 330 -33.72 -14.41 0.36
CA ILE A 330 -33.06 -15.32 -0.57
C ILE A 330 -34.07 -15.97 -1.52
N GLU A 331 -35.19 -16.50 -1.01
CA GLU A 331 -36.26 -17.05 -1.84
C GLU A 331 -36.84 -16.00 -2.79
N ALA A 332 -37.03 -14.77 -2.32
CA ALA A 332 -37.53 -13.66 -3.13
C ALA A 332 -36.56 -13.18 -4.23
N LEU A 333 -35.27 -13.51 -4.14
CA LEU A 333 -34.28 -13.28 -5.21
C LEU A 333 -34.14 -14.51 -6.12
N GLY A 334 -34.18 -15.71 -5.55
CA GLY A 334 -34.04 -16.97 -6.29
C GLY A 334 -35.25 -17.35 -7.13
N GLY A 335 -36.46 -16.94 -6.70
CA GLY A 335 -37.71 -17.20 -7.41
C GLY A 335 -37.87 -16.42 -8.73
N GLU A 336 -37.06 -15.37 -8.96
CA GLU A 336 -37.18 -14.49 -10.13
C GLU A 336 -36.43 -14.97 -11.39
N GLN A 337 -36.01 -16.24 -11.45
CA GLN A 337 -35.33 -16.85 -12.62
C GLN A 337 -34.10 -16.09 -13.15
N GLN A 338 -33.50 -15.19 -12.36
CA GLN A 338 -32.26 -14.52 -12.74
C GLN A 338 -31.06 -15.36 -12.30
N SER A 339 -30.48 -16.08 -13.26
CA SER A 339 -29.19 -16.77 -13.09
C SER A 339 -27.99 -15.83 -13.20
N ASP A 340 -28.22 -14.57 -13.59
CA ASP A 340 -27.17 -13.57 -13.79
C ASP A 340 -26.78 -12.92 -12.45
N PRO A 341 -25.51 -13.09 -12.00
CA PRO A 341 -25.00 -12.48 -10.78
C PRO A 341 -25.10 -10.95 -10.77
N HIS A 342 -25.07 -10.29 -11.93
CA HIS A 342 -25.17 -8.83 -12.02
C HIS A 342 -26.61 -8.38 -11.74
N ALA A 343 -27.59 -9.02 -12.37
CA ALA A 343 -29.01 -8.71 -12.17
C ALA A 343 -29.47 -8.97 -10.72
N LEU A 344 -29.05 -10.10 -10.13
CA LEU A 344 -29.32 -10.41 -8.71
C LEU A 344 -28.76 -9.34 -7.77
N GLY A 345 -27.53 -8.89 -8.03
CA GLY A 345 -26.88 -7.83 -7.27
C GLY A 345 -27.63 -6.51 -7.35
N GLN A 346 -28.02 -6.10 -8.55
CA GLN A 346 -28.78 -4.88 -8.78
C GLN A 346 -30.13 -4.90 -8.07
N LEU A 347 -30.84 -6.01 -8.12
CA LEU A 347 -32.13 -6.18 -7.45
C LEU A 347 -32.02 -6.08 -5.92
N ALA A 348 -30.97 -6.67 -5.33
CA ALA A 348 -30.72 -6.56 -3.89
C ALA A 348 -30.41 -5.11 -3.45
N ILE A 349 -29.77 -4.33 -4.32
CA ILE A 349 -29.51 -2.90 -4.10
C ILE A 349 -30.80 -2.09 -4.23
N GLU A 350 -31.59 -2.31 -5.27
CA GLU A 350 -32.86 -1.61 -5.51
C GLU A 350 -33.88 -1.85 -4.39
N ARG A 351 -33.88 -3.04 -3.80
CA ARG A 351 -34.69 -3.38 -2.63
C ARG A 351 -34.15 -2.81 -1.31
N GLY A 352 -32.99 -2.17 -1.34
CA GLY A 352 -32.34 -1.59 -0.17
C GLY A 352 -31.81 -2.62 0.83
N TRP A 353 -31.66 -3.88 0.41
CA TRP A 353 -31.21 -4.96 1.29
C TRP A 353 -29.69 -5.01 1.41
N LEU A 354 -28.97 -4.70 0.34
CA LEU A 354 -27.51 -4.66 0.29
C LEU A 354 -26.99 -3.34 -0.28
N LYS A 355 -25.77 -2.96 0.10
CA LYS A 355 -25.07 -1.81 -0.49
C LYS A 355 -24.36 -2.22 -1.79
N PRO A 356 -24.14 -1.30 -2.74
CA PRO A 356 -23.36 -1.57 -3.95
C PRO A 356 -21.99 -2.19 -3.66
N GLU A 357 -21.26 -1.66 -2.68
CA GLU A 357 -19.93 -2.16 -2.32
C GLU A 357 -19.97 -3.60 -1.79
N THR A 358 -21.04 -3.97 -1.08
CA THR A 358 -21.25 -5.33 -0.59
C THR A 358 -21.48 -6.29 -1.75
N VAL A 359 -22.35 -5.93 -2.71
CA VAL A 359 -22.61 -6.74 -3.90
C VAL A 359 -21.34 -6.92 -4.73
N GLU A 360 -20.64 -5.83 -5.05
CA GLU A 360 -19.39 -5.89 -5.82
C GLU A 360 -18.32 -6.74 -5.14
N PHE A 361 -18.23 -6.67 -3.80
CA PHE A 361 -17.29 -7.50 -3.05
C PHE A 361 -17.57 -8.98 -3.26
N PHE A 362 -18.82 -9.42 -3.11
CA PHE A 362 -19.18 -10.83 -3.24
C PHE A 362 -19.13 -11.34 -4.68
N GLN A 363 -19.43 -10.48 -5.67
CA GLN A 363 -19.19 -10.79 -7.09
C GLN A 363 -17.71 -11.07 -7.36
N ARG A 364 -16.81 -10.19 -6.89
CA ARG A 364 -15.36 -10.43 -6.99
C ARG A 364 -14.94 -11.73 -6.30
N VAL A 365 -15.50 -12.03 -5.13
CA VAL A 365 -15.22 -13.28 -4.40
C VAL A 365 -15.68 -14.50 -5.20
N GLN A 366 -16.88 -14.47 -5.76
CA GLN A 366 -17.44 -15.56 -6.56
C GLN A 366 -16.62 -15.78 -7.83
N GLU A 367 -16.26 -14.72 -8.55
CA GLU A 367 -15.38 -14.80 -9.72
C GLU A 367 -14.03 -15.44 -9.39
N LEU A 368 -13.47 -15.13 -8.21
CA LEU A 368 -12.23 -15.73 -7.73
C LEU A 368 -12.39 -17.22 -7.42
N ALA A 369 -13.50 -17.63 -6.79
CA ALA A 369 -13.79 -19.03 -6.50
C ALA A 369 -13.90 -19.88 -7.78
N ASN A 370 -14.39 -19.30 -8.87
CA ASN A 370 -14.59 -19.96 -10.16
C ASN A 370 -13.32 -20.13 -11.01
N ARG A 371 -12.17 -19.55 -10.61
CA ARG A 371 -10.93 -19.61 -11.42
C ARG A 371 -10.11 -20.87 -11.13
N PRO A 372 -9.63 -21.59 -12.18
CA PRO A 372 -8.85 -22.82 -12.02
C PRO A 372 -7.41 -22.60 -11.49
N LYS A 373 -6.89 -21.37 -11.55
CA LYS A 373 -5.58 -20.99 -11.00
C LYS A 373 -5.66 -19.60 -10.37
N ILE A 374 -5.49 -19.53 -9.06
CA ILE A 374 -5.50 -18.26 -8.31
C ILE A 374 -4.05 -17.74 -8.19
N ASN A 375 -3.79 -16.55 -8.74
CA ASN A 375 -2.50 -15.87 -8.62
C ASN A 375 -2.25 -15.45 -7.16
N SER A 376 -1.00 -15.43 -6.71
CA SER A 376 -0.62 -15.20 -5.30
C SER A 376 -1.18 -13.92 -4.66
N PHE A 377 -1.49 -12.90 -5.47
CA PHE A 377 -2.08 -11.63 -5.04
C PHE A 377 -3.60 -11.73 -4.83
N GLU A 378 -4.29 -12.69 -5.47
CA GLU A 378 -5.70 -12.99 -5.24
C GLU A 378 -5.88 -13.93 -4.02
N ARG A 379 -4.76 -14.37 -3.43
CA ARG A 379 -4.71 -15.25 -2.24
C ARG A 379 -4.75 -14.55 -0.90
N VAL A 380 -5.40 -13.40 -0.90
CA VAL A 380 -5.61 -12.51 0.24
C VAL A 380 -6.57 -13.12 1.29
N TYR A 381 -7.28 -14.19 0.93
CA TYR A 381 -8.33 -14.85 1.73
C TYR A 381 -7.92 -16.16 2.43
N PHE A 382 -6.71 -16.69 2.20
CA PHE A 382 -6.40 -18.07 2.58
C PHE A 382 -5.88 -18.18 4.02
N TYR A 383 -6.77 -18.42 4.99
CA TYR A 383 -6.40 -18.91 6.32
C TYR A 383 -6.24 -20.44 6.31
N LYS A 384 -5.29 -20.98 7.10
CA LYS A 384 -5.28 -22.40 7.50
C LYS A 384 -5.70 -22.41 8.97
N PRO A 385 -6.78 -23.09 9.37
CA PRO A 385 -7.10 -23.25 10.78
C PRO A 385 -5.94 -23.94 11.50
N SER A 386 -5.63 -23.49 12.72
CA SER A 386 -4.82 -24.27 13.64
C SER A 386 -5.49 -25.62 13.81
N SER A 387 -4.79 -26.69 13.43
CA SER A 387 -5.16 -28.05 13.79
C SER A 387 -5.17 -28.14 15.31
N ASN A 388 -6.35 -28.33 15.89
CA ASN A 388 -6.48 -29.02 17.17
C ASN A 388 -6.31 -30.52 16.94
#